data_AF-A0A1I8BWW5-F1
#
_entry.id   AF-A0A1I8BWW5-F1
#
_cell.length_a   1.000
_cell.length_b   1.000
_cell.length_c   1.000
_cell.angle_alpha   90.00
_cell.angle_beta   90.00
_cell.angle_gamma   90.00
#
_symmetry.space_group_name_H-M   'P 1'
#
loop_
_entity.id
_entity.type
_entity.pdbx_description
1 polymer ?
#
loop_
_entity_poly.entity_id
_entity_poly.type
_entity_poly.pdbx_seq_one_letter_code
_entity_poly.pdbx_strand_id
1 'polypeptide(L)'
;MRRCLINVLEMINHADKHSKDFIIYSLNGRKLSFGRGSHICCDGSLQFGADDAIGAWQKICIESAKFQMFEVQNLERLVERVVELLGGINLLVQPHDGLLQTIKNMKLFIARICSQPSTEISSINSLLKKGQQVEIMSGYSELALLHGILQIPCNVDIQSMKNFILKNDASKAEEMRKDSLPVVGLC
;
A
#
# COMPACT_ATOMS: atom_id res chain seq x y z
N MET A 1 -29.64 -2.49 -9.45
CA MET A 1 -28.31 -3.08 -9.73
C MET A 1 -28.12 -3.43 -11.21
N ARG A 2 -29.01 -4.19 -11.86
CA ARG A 2 -28.91 -4.54 -13.30
C ARG A 2 -28.68 -3.32 -14.23
N ARG A 3 -29.48 -2.25 -14.08
CA ARG A 3 -29.32 -0.99 -14.84
C ARG A 3 -27.92 -0.41 -14.67
N CYS A 4 -27.40 -0.39 -13.45
CA CYS A 4 -26.10 0.17 -13.14
C CYS A 4 -24.96 -0.60 -13.83
N LEU A 5 -25.03 -1.93 -13.85
CA LEU A 5 -24.04 -2.76 -14.56
C LEU A 5 -24.10 -2.58 -16.07
N ILE A 6 -25.30 -2.43 -16.65
CA ILE A 6 -25.47 -2.11 -18.07
C ILE A 6 -24.83 -0.75 -18.38
N ASN A 7 -25.09 0.26 -17.55
CA ASN A 7 -24.50 1.59 -17.74
C ASN A 7 -22.96 1.57 -17.61
N VAL A 8 -22.38 0.73 -16.74
CA VAL A 8 -20.92 0.54 -16.67
C VAL A 8 -20.39 -0.09 -17.98
N LEU A 9 -21.09 -1.08 -18.53
CA LEU A 9 -20.69 -1.69 -19.80
C LEU A 9 -20.81 -0.68 -20.96
N GLU A 10 -21.91 0.08 -21.01
CA GLU A 10 -22.10 1.15 -21.99
C GLU A 10 -21.03 2.23 -21.87
N MET A 11 -20.67 2.61 -20.65
CA MET A 11 -19.58 3.56 -20.36
C MET A 11 -18.26 3.12 -20.99
N ILE A 12 -17.90 1.86 -20.84
CA ILE A 12 -16.66 1.28 -21.38
C ILE A 12 -16.74 1.15 -22.90
N ASN A 13 -17.90 0.76 -23.44
CA ASN A 13 -18.07 0.56 -24.88
C ASN A 13 -18.00 1.87 -25.67
N HIS A 14 -18.63 2.93 -25.15
CA HIS A 14 -18.75 4.22 -25.82
C HIS A 14 -17.60 5.21 -25.52
N ALA A 15 -16.71 4.90 -24.58
CA ALA A 15 -15.52 5.71 -24.34
C ALA A 15 -14.55 5.65 -25.54
N ASP A 16 -13.82 6.73 -25.79
CA ASP A 16 -12.70 6.71 -26.74
C ASP A 16 -11.54 5.85 -26.21
N LYS A 17 -10.62 5.46 -27.09
CA LYS A 17 -9.52 4.53 -26.73
C LYS A 17 -8.69 5.02 -25.55
N HIS A 18 -8.40 6.32 -25.48
CA HIS A 18 -7.61 6.88 -24.38
C HIS A 18 -8.41 6.83 -23.07
N SER A 19 -9.67 7.25 -23.06
CA SER A 19 -10.52 7.19 -21.87
C SER A 19 -10.80 5.76 -21.38
N LYS A 20 -10.84 4.76 -22.28
CA LYS A 20 -11.01 3.35 -21.90
C LYS A 20 -9.91 2.86 -20.96
N ASP A 21 -8.66 3.22 -21.23
CA ASP A 21 -7.54 2.79 -20.39
C ASP A 21 -7.67 3.32 -18.96
N PHE A 22 -8.02 4.60 -18.80
CA PHE A 22 -8.26 5.20 -17.48
C PHE A 22 -9.47 4.57 -16.78
N ILE A 23 -10.55 4.29 -17.52
CA ILE A 23 -11.74 3.65 -16.97
C ILE A 23 -11.38 2.25 -16.46
N ILE A 24 -10.79 1.40 -17.29
CA ILE A 24 -10.40 0.04 -16.90
C ILE A 24 -9.45 0.08 -15.69
N TYR A 25 -8.45 0.95 -15.73
CA TYR A 25 -7.51 1.12 -14.62
C TYR A 25 -8.22 1.51 -13.31
N SER A 26 -9.18 2.44 -13.37
CA SER A 26 -9.92 2.90 -12.19
C SER A 26 -10.88 1.86 -11.61
N LEU A 27 -11.36 0.91 -12.42
CA LEU A 27 -12.31 -0.13 -12.00
C LEU A 27 -11.58 -1.41 -11.51
N ASN A 28 -10.34 -1.63 -11.94
CA ASN A 28 -9.61 -2.87 -11.66
C ASN A 28 -9.29 -3.02 -10.15
N GLY A 29 -9.68 -4.16 -9.58
CA GLY A 29 -9.40 -4.50 -8.18
C GLY A 29 -10.13 -3.63 -7.14
N ARG A 30 -11.14 -2.83 -7.53
CA ARG A 30 -11.86 -1.92 -6.62
C ARG A 30 -13.30 -2.34 -6.40
N LYS A 31 -13.79 -2.02 -5.20
CA LYS A 31 -15.21 -2.07 -4.89
C LYS A 31 -15.93 -0.92 -5.58
N LEU A 32 -16.97 -1.26 -6.35
CA LEU A 32 -17.85 -0.29 -6.99
C LEU A 32 -19.12 -0.15 -6.15
N SER A 33 -19.44 1.09 -5.77
CA SER A 33 -20.64 1.42 -5.00
C SER A 33 -21.62 2.20 -5.88
N PHE A 34 -22.92 1.97 -5.69
CA PHE A 34 -23.96 2.70 -6.41
C PHE A 34 -24.87 3.40 -5.39
N GLY A 35 -25.03 4.71 -5.52
CA GLY A 35 -25.69 5.54 -4.52
C GLY A 35 -26.20 6.85 -5.07
N ARG A 36 -26.26 7.88 -4.21
CA ARG A 36 -26.63 9.24 -4.61
C ARG A 36 -25.39 10.03 -5.00
N GLY A 37 -25.37 10.51 -6.24
CA GLY A 37 -24.26 11.25 -6.80
C GLY A 37 -23.01 10.38 -7.00
N SER A 38 -22.26 10.74 -8.03
CA SER A 38 -21.00 10.09 -8.37
C SER A 38 -19.84 10.85 -7.72
N HIS A 39 -18.92 10.14 -7.05
CA HIS A 39 -17.69 10.73 -6.48
C HIS A 39 -16.62 9.67 -6.20
N ILE A 40 -15.39 10.15 -5.94
CA ILE A 40 -14.27 9.33 -5.42
C ILE A 40 -14.37 9.33 -3.89
N CYS A 41 -14.40 8.15 -3.29
CA CYS A 41 -14.46 8.00 -1.84
C CYS A 41 -13.10 8.27 -1.19
N CYS A 42 -13.07 8.50 0.13
CA CYS A 42 -11.84 8.83 0.87
C CYS A 42 -10.81 7.68 0.88
N ASP A 43 -11.24 6.44 0.65
CA ASP A 43 -10.40 5.25 0.51
C ASP A 43 -9.92 5.03 -0.94
N GLY A 44 -10.30 5.92 -1.86
CA GLY A 44 -10.03 5.81 -3.29
C GLY A 44 -11.02 4.91 -4.03
N SER A 45 -12.01 4.31 -3.37
CA SER A 45 -13.07 3.58 -4.06
C SER A 45 -13.97 4.52 -4.87
N LEU A 46 -14.78 3.96 -5.77
CA LEU A 46 -15.66 4.73 -6.63
C LEU A 46 -17.11 4.54 -6.21
N GLN A 47 -17.82 5.65 -6.04
CA GLN A 47 -19.27 5.67 -5.99
C GLN A 47 -19.83 6.25 -7.28
N PHE A 48 -20.76 5.53 -7.91
CA PHE A 48 -21.55 6.01 -9.03
C PHE A 48 -22.96 6.38 -8.57
N GLY A 49 -23.41 7.57 -8.95
CA GLY A 49 -24.78 8.01 -8.76
C GLY A 49 -25.69 7.19 -9.65
N ALA A 50 -26.64 6.45 -9.07
CA ALA A 50 -27.47 5.51 -9.84
C ALA A 50 -28.30 6.21 -10.94
N ASP A 51 -28.62 7.48 -10.73
CA ASP A 51 -29.38 8.33 -11.65
C ASP A 51 -28.50 9.34 -12.42
N ASP A 52 -27.19 9.35 -12.16
CA ASP A 52 -26.27 10.23 -12.88
C ASP A 52 -26.06 9.72 -14.32
N ALA A 53 -25.79 10.65 -15.23
CA ALA A 53 -25.45 10.33 -16.61
C ALA A 53 -24.10 9.60 -16.70
N ILE A 54 -23.96 8.73 -17.71
CA ILE A 54 -22.73 7.96 -17.97
C ILE A 54 -21.50 8.87 -18.08
N GLY A 55 -21.63 10.06 -18.66
CA GLY A 55 -20.53 11.02 -18.74
C GLY A 55 -19.99 11.47 -17.38
N ALA A 56 -20.83 11.55 -16.35
CA ALA A 56 -20.38 11.84 -14.98
C ALA A 56 -19.57 10.68 -14.40
N TRP A 57 -19.96 9.43 -14.69
CA TRP A 57 -19.23 8.24 -14.26
C TRP A 57 -17.85 8.16 -14.94
N GLN A 58 -17.78 8.44 -16.26
CA GLN A 58 -16.52 8.50 -17.00
C GLN A 58 -15.56 9.53 -16.41
N LYS A 59 -16.07 10.74 -16.12
CA LYS A 59 -15.28 11.82 -15.53
C LYS A 59 -14.60 11.37 -14.24
N ILE A 60 -15.34 10.72 -13.35
CA ILE A 60 -14.83 10.23 -12.07
C ILE A 60 -13.83 9.09 -12.24
N CYS A 61 -14.06 8.20 -13.19
CA CYS A 61 -13.08 7.15 -13.52
C CYS A 61 -11.74 7.76 -13.95
N ILE A 62 -11.77 8.77 -14.83
CA ILE A 62 -10.58 9.46 -15.33
C ILE A 62 -9.88 10.23 -14.19
N GLU A 63 -10.62 10.98 -13.38
CA GLU A 63 -10.07 11.71 -12.22
C GLU A 63 -9.44 10.76 -11.20
N SER A 64 -10.12 9.64 -10.91
CA SER A 64 -9.63 8.61 -9.99
C SER A 64 -8.36 7.93 -10.49
N ALA A 65 -8.31 7.59 -11.78
CA ALA A 65 -7.12 6.98 -12.36
C ALA A 65 -5.91 7.92 -12.29
N LYS A 66 -6.09 9.22 -12.59
CA LYS A 66 -5.03 10.24 -12.42
C LYS A 66 -4.57 10.36 -10.96
N PHE A 67 -5.52 10.43 -10.04
CA PHE A 67 -5.23 10.47 -8.60
C PHE A 67 -4.44 9.24 -8.15
N GLN A 68 -4.83 8.05 -8.62
CA GLN A 68 -4.12 6.80 -8.30
C GLN A 68 -2.71 6.79 -8.85
N MET A 69 -2.48 7.21 -10.10
CA MET A 69 -1.14 7.29 -10.67
C MET A 69 -0.25 8.23 -9.85
N PHE A 70 -0.78 9.36 -9.41
CA PHE A 70 -0.07 10.29 -8.52
C PHE A 70 0.24 9.67 -7.16
N GLU A 71 -0.72 8.96 -6.55
CA GLU A 71 -0.52 8.30 -5.26
C GLU A 71 0.47 7.12 -5.35
N VAL A 72 0.52 6.38 -6.46
CA VAL A 72 1.56 5.35 -6.69
C VAL A 72 2.94 5.98 -6.74
N GLN A 73 3.12 7.09 -7.46
CA GLN A 73 4.40 7.81 -7.47
C GLN A 73 4.77 8.35 -6.08
N ASN A 74 3.78 8.79 -5.31
CA ASN A 74 4.01 9.19 -3.91
C ASN A 74 4.44 8.01 -3.06
N LEU A 75 3.83 6.83 -3.25
CA LEU A 75 4.23 5.61 -2.54
C LEU A 75 5.67 5.22 -2.86
N GLU A 76 6.08 5.24 -4.13
CA GLU A 76 7.47 4.97 -4.54
C GLU A 76 8.47 5.86 -3.78
N ARG A 77 8.20 7.17 -3.71
CA ARG A 77 9.04 8.11 -2.94
C ARG A 77 9.07 7.80 -1.44
N LEU A 78 7.94 7.38 -0.87
CA LEU A 78 7.88 7.00 0.54
C LEU A 78 8.64 5.71 0.81
N VAL A 79 8.59 4.74 -0.12
CA VAL A 79 9.35 3.49 -0.06
C VAL A 79 10.84 3.77 -0.09
N GLU A 80 11.31 4.57 -1.06
CA GLU A 80 12.71 5.01 -1.14
C GLU A 80 13.14 5.65 0.18
N ARG A 81 12.30 6.54 0.73
CA ARG A 81 12.61 7.22 1.99
C ARG A 81 12.72 6.26 3.18
N VAL A 82 11.85 5.25 3.27
CA VAL A 82 11.93 4.23 4.33
C VAL A 82 13.17 3.37 4.17
N VAL A 83 13.50 2.96 2.94
CA VAL A 83 14.70 2.15 2.65
C VAL A 83 15.97 2.91 3.00
N GLU A 84 16.04 4.21 2.70
CA GLU A 84 17.12 5.10 3.13
C GLU A 84 17.23 5.18 4.66
N LEU A 85 16.10 5.43 5.32
CA LEU A 85 16.05 5.61 6.78
C LEU A 85 16.44 4.34 7.55
N LEU A 86 16.16 3.17 7.00
CA LEU A 86 16.40 1.84 7.59
C LEU A 86 17.64 1.12 7.04
N GLY A 87 18.49 1.80 6.27
CA GLY A 87 19.82 1.27 5.91
C GLY A 87 19.84 0.21 4.79
N GLY A 88 18.94 0.30 3.80
CA GLY A 88 18.99 -0.59 2.62
C GLY A 88 18.37 -1.97 2.83
N ILE A 89 17.33 -2.03 3.68
CA ILE A 89 16.43 -3.18 3.80
C ILE A 89 15.71 -3.49 2.47
N ASN A 90 15.21 -4.71 2.34
CA ASN A 90 14.26 -5.07 1.29
C ASN A 90 12.83 -4.83 1.80
N LEU A 91 12.28 -3.65 1.53
CA LEU A 91 10.94 -3.30 1.96
C LEU A 91 9.89 -3.96 1.05
N LEU A 92 9.08 -4.84 1.63
CA LEU A 92 7.91 -5.43 0.99
C LEU A 92 6.73 -4.50 1.17
N VAL A 93 6.05 -4.20 0.05
CA VAL A 93 4.87 -3.33 0.03
C VAL A 93 3.70 -4.13 -0.48
N GLN A 94 2.91 -4.67 0.44
CA GLN A 94 1.64 -5.31 0.12
C GLN A 94 0.50 -4.37 0.51
N PRO A 95 -0.24 -3.80 -0.45
CA PRO A 95 -1.38 -2.94 -0.14
C PRO A 95 -2.59 -3.76 0.31
N HIS A 96 -2.46 -4.47 1.44
CA HIS A 96 -3.53 -5.31 2.03
C HIS A 96 -4.81 -4.51 2.29
N ASP A 97 -4.67 -3.27 2.75
CA ASP A 97 -5.77 -2.35 3.09
C ASP A 97 -6.03 -1.28 2.01
N GLY A 98 -5.43 -1.44 0.83
CA GLY A 98 -5.49 -0.48 -0.28
C GLY A 98 -4.42 0.62 -0.23
N LEU A 99 -4.18 1.21 -1.40
CA LEU A 99 -3.07 2.14 -1.66
C LEU A 99 -3.00 3.33 -0.67
N LEU A 100 -4.12 4.00 -0.43
CA LEU A 100 -4.14 5.19 0.43
C LEU A 100 -3.82 4.86 1.89
N GLN A 101 -4.28 3.70 2.37
CA GLN A 101 -3.99 3.27 3.72
C GLN A 101 -2.51 2.91 3.86
N THR A 102 -1.92 2.23 2.86
CA THR A 102 -0.47 1.98 2.81
C THR A 102 0.33 3.28 2.83
N ILE A 103 -0.06 4.27 2.02
CA ILE A 103 0.59 5.60 1.99
C ILE A 103 0.51 6.28 3.36
N LYS A 104 -0.66 6.23 4.02
CA LYS A 104 -0.84 6.78 5.36
C LYS A 104 0.06 6.09 6.39
N ASN A 105 0.11 4.76 6.37
CA ASN A 105 0.97 3.97 7.27
C ASN A 105 2.45 4.33 7.06
N MET A 106 2.89 4.43 5.79
CA MET A 106 4.26 4.83 5.44
C MET A 106 4.59 6.23 5.95
N LYS A 107 3.72 7.21 5.73
CA LYS A 107 3.91 8.60 6.23
C LYS A 107 4.02 8.66 7.74
N LEU A 108 3.15 7.93 8.45
CA LEU A 108 3.19 7.84 9.92
C LEU A 108 4.50 7.22 10.41
N PHE A 109 4.91 6.12 9.80
CA PHE A 109 6.17 5.45 10.14
C PHE A 109 7.38 6.36 9.91
N ILE A 110 7.46 7.01 8.74
CA ILE A 110 8.54 7.97 8.43
C ILE A 110 8.58 9.11 9.45
N ALA A 111 7.42 9.71 9.76
CA ALA A 111 7.35 10.79 10.75
C ALA A 111 7.85 10.32 12.14
N ARG A 112 7.49 9.08 12.53
CA ARG A 112 7.93 8.47 13.78
C ARG A 112 9.44 8.27 13.81
N ILE A 113 10.03 7.71 12.76
CA ILE A 113 11.49 7.50 12.67
C ILE A 113 12.24 8.84 12.63
N CYS A 114 11.80 9.79 11.79
CA CYS A 114 12.43 11.10 11.68
C CYS A 114 12.31 11.95 12.95
N SER A 115 11.34 11.67 13.83
CA SER A 115 11.22 12.34 15.13
C SER A 115 12.29 11.89 16.14
N GLN A 116 13.04 10.83 15.84
CA GLN A 116 14.08 10.31 16.72
C GLN A 116 15.41 11.04 16.50
N PRO A 117 16.27 11.12 17.54
CA PRO A 117 17.64 11.59 17.38
C PRO A 117 18.41 10.79 16.33
N SER A 118 19.35 11.44 15.63
CA SER A 118 20.19 10.79 14.61
C SER A 118 20.98 9.57 15.13
N THR A 119 21.34 9.57 16.42
CA THR A 119 21.98 8.44 17.10
C THR A 119 21.07 7.22 17.17
N GLU A 120 19.77 7.41 17.41
CA GLU A 120 18.79 6.32 17.43
C GLU A 120 18.55 5.75 16.03
N ILE A 121 18.42 6.61 15.02
CA ILE A 121 18.29 6.18 13.62
C ILE A 121 19.53 5.37 13.21
N SER A 122 20.73 5.83 13.58
CA SER A 122 21.98 5.11 13.30
C SER A 122 22.03 3.75 14.03
N SER A 123 21.52 3.69 15.26
CA SER A 123 21.41 2.45 16.02
C SER A 123 20.41 1.47 15.39
N ILE A 124 19.31 1.94 14.81
CA ILE A 124 18.36 1.06 14.10
C ILE A 124 19.02 0.51 12.83
N ASN A 125 19.73 1.37 12.10
CA ASN A 125 20.43 0.99 10.87
C ASN A 125 21.54 -0.03 11.08
N SER A 126 22.22 0.01 12.23
CA SER A 126 23.23 -1.01 12.55
C SER A 126 22.62 -2.35 12.97
N LEU A 127 21.38 -2.36 13.45
CA LEU A 127 20.67 -3.57 13.84
C LEU A 127 20.06 -4.31 12.66
N LEU A 128 19.60 -3.58 11.64
CA LEU A 128 19.01 -4.16 10.44
C LEU A 128 20.11 -4.58 9.46
N LYS A 129 20.06 -5.84 8.98
CA LYS A 129 20.99 -6.31 7.96
C LYS A 129 20.55 -5.84 6.57
N LYS A 130 21.52 -5.51 5.71
CA LYS A 130 21.25 -5.19 4.31
C LYS A 130 20.51 -6.35 3.64
N GLY A 131 19.39 -6.05 2.98
CA GLY A 131 18.54 -7.06 2.34
C GLY A 131 17.61 -7.85 3.28
N GLN A 132 17.54 -7.51 4.57
CA GLN A 132 16.51 -8.04 5.46
C GLN A 132 15.12 -7.66 4.93
N GLN A 133 14.21 -8.63 4.88
CA GLN A 133 12.84 -8.39 4.44
C GLN A 133 12.04 -7.76 5.57
N VAL A 134 11.47 -6.60 5.28
CA VAL A 134 10.69 -5.81 6.25
C VAL A 134 9.37 -5.44 5.59
N GLU A 135 8.31 -5.41 6.38
CA GLU A 135 6.99 -4.98 5.94
C GLU A 135 6.44 -3.96 6.95
N ILE A 136 5.98 -2.80 6.46
CA ILE A 136 5.32 -1.81 7.31
C ILE A 136 3.82 -2.08 7.35
N MET A 137 3.34 -2.44 8.54
CA MET A 137 1.97 -2.86 8.79
C MET A 137 1.10 -1.72 9.34
N SER A 138 -0.21 -1.99 9.41
CA SER A 138 -1.17 -1.13 10.09
C SER A 138 -0.81 -0.95 11.57
N GLY A 139 -1.24 0.16 12.17
CA GLY A 139 -1.01 0.44 13.59
C GLY A 139 -1.79 -0.45 14.56
N TYR A 140 -2.67 -1.31 14.04
CA TYR A 140 -3.38 -2.34 14.81
C TYR A 140 -2.65 -3.69 14.81
N SER A 141 -1.59 -3.84 14.00
CA SER A 141 -0.78 -5.05 13.94
C SER A 141 0.25 -5.05 15.08
N GLU A 142 0.78 -6.23 15.38
CA GLU A 142 1.86 -6.39 16.36
C GLU A 142 3.22 -6.52 15.67
N LEU A 143 4.30 -6.26 16.41
CA LEU A 143 5.66 -6.57 15.97
C LEU A 143 5.80 -8.09 15.85
N ALA A 144 6.13 -8.58 14.66
CA ALA A 144 6.23 -10.02 14.40
C ALA A 144 7.37 -10.35 13.43
N LEU A 145 7.87 -11.59 13.52
CA LEU A 145 8.74 -12.20 12.52
C LEU A 145 7.99 -13.41 11.96
N LEU A 146 7.38 -13.26 10.79
CA LEU A 146 6.56 -14.29 10.15
C LEU A 146 7.20 -14.69 8.82
N HIS A 147 7.46 -15.99 8.64
CA HIS A 147 8.11 -16.52 7.43
C HIS A 147 9.43 -15.79 7.07
N GLY A 148 10.15 -15.32 8.10
CA GLY A 148 11.39 -14.54 7.93
C GLY A 148 11.20 -13.09 7.45
N ILE A 149 9.96 -12.59 7.41
CA ILE A 149 9.63 -11.18 7.15
C ILE A 149 9.41 -10.48 8.49
N LEU A 150 10.16 -9.39 8.73
CA LEU A 150 9.99 -8.55 9.90
C LEU A 150 8.81 -7.59 9.67
N GLN A 151 7.71 -7.82 10.37
CA GLN A 151 6.52 -6.98 10.31
C GLN A 151 6.56 -5.91 11.39
N ILE A 152 6.50 -4.64 10.95
CA ILE A 152 6.64 -3.47 11.82
C ILE A 152 5.38 -2.62 11.73
N PRO A 153 4.60 -2.47 12.82
CA PRO A 153 3.46 -1.56 12.85
C PRO A 153 3.89 -0.11 12.62
N CYS A 154 3.12 0.66 11.85
CA CYS A 154 3.48 2.04 11.53
C CYS A 154 3.59 2.99 12.74
N ASN A 155 2.97 2.64 13.87
CA ASN A 155 2.94 3.39 15.13
C ASN A 155 3.87 2.79 16.21
N VAL A 156 4.76 1.88 15.83
CA VAL A 156 5.61 1.13 16.77
C VAL A 156 6.40 2.05 17.70
N ASP A 157 6.57 1.61 18.95
CA ASP A 157 7.53 2.19 19.87
C ASP A 157 8.97 1.79 19.48
N ILE A 158 9.87 2.77 19.39
CA ILE A 158 11.21 2.57 18.82
C ILE A 158 12.07 1.66 19.70
N GLN A 159 11.98 1.78 21.03
CA GLN A 159 12.74 0.92 21.92
C GLN A 159 12.23 -0.52 21.87
N SER A 160 10.91 -0.68 21.79
CA SER A 160 10.27 -1.98 21.59
C SER A 160 10.71 -2.64 20.27
N MET A 161 10.77 -1.85 19.19
CA MET A 161 11.27 -2.31 17.88
C MET A 161 12.74 -2.75 17.96
N LYS A 162 13.63 -1.94 18.55
CA LYS A 162 15.06 -2.29 18.72
C LYS A 162 15.23 -3.57 19.52
N ASN A 163 14.55 -3.68 20.65
CA ASN A 163 14.58 -4.86 21.50
C ASN A 163 14.06 -6.11 20.76
N PHE A 164 13.05 -5.95 19.91
CA PHE A 164 12.53 -7.03 19.10
C PHE A 164 13.54 -7.50 18.04
N ILE A 165 14.17 -6.57 17.32
CA ILE A 165 15.20 -6.87 16.31
C ILE A 165 16.39 -7.57 16.96
N LEU A 166 16.85 -7.10 18.12
CA LEU A 166 17.95 -7.71 18.88
C LEU A 166 17.65 -9.15 19.33
N LYS A 167 16.41 -9.43 19.74
CA LYS A 167 15.99 -10.78 20.17
C LYS A 167 15.80 -11.74 19.00
N ASN A 168 15.44 -11.21 17.84
CA ASN A 168 15.13 -11.94 16.62
C ASN A 168 16.19 -11.65 15.56
N ASP A 169 17.42 -12.09 15.84
CA ASP A 169 18.55 -11.94 14.92
C ASP A 169 18.18 -12.46 13.52
N ALA A 170 18.72 -11.80 12.49
CA ALA A 170 18.43 -12.10 11.09
C ALA A 170 18.78 -13.56 10.70
N SER A 171 19.62 -14.22 11.49
CA SER A 171 19.92 -15.66 11.39
C SER A 171 18.65 -16.52 11.57
N LYS A 172 17.78 -16.17 12.53
CA LYS A 172 16.46 -16.83 12.70
C LYS A 172 15.54 -16.57 11.52
N ALA A 173 15.58 -15.36 10.96
CA ALA A 173 14.81 -15.01 9.78
C ALA A 173 15.29 -15.79 8.53
N GLU A 174 16.60 -16.06 8.41
CA GLU A 174 17.16 -16.93 7.37
C GLU A 174 16.79 -18.40 7.55
N GLU A 175 16.82 -18.91 8.79
CA GLU A 175 16.38 -20.28 9.10
C GLU A 175 14.90 -20.49 8.76
N MET A 176 14.03 -19.57 9.21
CA MET A 176 12.60 -19.63 8.88
C MET A 176 12.33 -19.57 7.37
N ARG A 177 13.19 -18.88 6.59
CA ARG A 177 13.10 -18.84 5.12
C ARG A 177 13.53 -20.13 4.45
N LYS A 178 14.48 -20.86 5.02
CA LYS A 178 14.90 -22.18 4.52
C LYS A 178 13.86 -23.25 4.82
N ASP A 179 13.16 -23.12 5.94
CA ASP A 179 12.09 -24.04 6.35
C ASP A 179 10.76 -23.77 5.63
N SER A 180 10.51 -22.53 5.21
CA SER A 180 9.41 -22.23 4.28
C SER A 180 9.79 -22.72 2.87
N LEU A 181 9.23 -23.87 2.47
CA LEU A 181 9.28 -24.39 1.10
C LEU A 181 9.03 -23.26 0.07
N PRO A 182 9.67 -23.31 -1.12
CA PRO A 182 9.47 -22.29 -2.13
C PRO A 182 8.00 -22.32 -2.54
N VAL A 183 7.27 -21.25 -2.23
CA VAL A 183 6.01 -20.97 -2.91
C VAL A 183 6.39 -20.68 -4.35
N VAL A 184 6.26 -21.70 -5.19
CA VAL A 184 6.35 -21.63 -6.64
C VAL A 184 5.56 -20.41 -7.08
N GLY A 185 6.23 -19.49 -7.77
CA GLY A 185 5.67 -18.21 -8.17
C GLY A 185 4.46 -18.34 -9.08
N LEU A 186 3.71 -17.27 -9.17
CA LEU A 186 2.87 -16.98 -10.33
C LEU A 186 3.11 -15.53 -10.72
N CYS A 187 3.46 -15.39 -12.00
CA CYS A 187 3.60 -14.17 -12.77
C CYS A 187 2.38 -13.25 -12.68
#